data_AF-A0A976PUY6-F1
#
_entry.id   AF-A0A976PUY6-F1
#
_cell.length_a   1.000
_cell.length_b   1.000
_cell.length_c   1.000
_cell.angle_alpha   90.00
_cell.angle_beta   90.00
_cell.angle_gamma   90.00
#
_symmetry.space_group_name_H-M   'P 1'
#
loop_
_entity.id
_entity.type
_entity.pdbx_description
1 polymer ?
#
loop_
_entity_poly.entity_id
_entity_poly.type
_entity_poly.pdbx_seq_one_letter_code
_entity_poly.pdbx_strand_id
1 'polypeptide(L)'
;MKTVLIGQGNEIEEMHQTTWEQELAGIPERQRARLEFMTEEHHAVRYFAVRELTRQGRPLTPALIADRLDLPESRVVEILEELEKNLLFLVRNDEGAVSWAFPVTVDRTPHRLTFSTGERLYGA
;
A
#
# COMPACT_ATOMS: atom_id res chain seq x y z
N MET A 1 -19.80 24.66 21.92
CA MET A 1 -18.60 23.83 21.68
C MET A 1 -18.84 23.04 20.40
N LYS A 2 -17.85 22.92 19.51
CA LYS A 2 -18.02 22.17 18.26
C LYS A 2 -17.67 20.70 18.50
N THR A 3 -18.54 19.82 18.04
CA THR A 3 -18.39 18.36 18.15
C THR A 3 -18.06 17.80 16.77
N VAL A 4 -17.23 16.77 16.74
CA VAL A 4 -16.84 16.00 15.55
C VAL A 4 -17.34 14.58 15.74
N LEU A 5 -17.84 13.96 14.66
CA LEU A 5 -18.23 12.56 14.65
C LEU A 5 -17.06 11.71 14.14
N ILE A 6 -16.69 10.68 14.88
CA ILE A 6 -15.61 9.75 14.53
C ILE A 6 -16.18 8.35 14.39
N GLY A 7 -15.85 7.68 13.27
CA GLY A 7 -16.17 6.27 13.08
C GLY A 7 -15.14 5.39 13.78
N GLN A 8 -15.58 4.54 14.70
CA GLN A 8 -14.77 3.49 15.33
C GLN A 8 -15.42 2.12 15.08
N GLY A 9 -14.84 1.34 14.17
CA GLY A 9 -15.42 0.06 13.77
C GLY A 9 -16.83 0.26 13.19
N ASN A 10 -17.85 -0.23 13.90
CA ASN A 10 -19.25 -0.13 13.50
C ASN A 10 -20.02 0.99 14.21
N GLU A 11 -19.34 1.80 15.03
CA GLU A 11 -19.96 2.85 15.85
C GLU A 11 -19.53 4.24 15.38
N ILE A 12 -20.39 5.23 15.61
CA ILE A 12 -20.09 6.65 15.41
C ILE A 12 -20.16 7.32 16.77
N GLU A 13 -19.02 7.85 17.22
CA GLU A 13 -18.89 8.52 18.51
C GLU A 13 -18.76 10.03 18.32
N GLU A 14 -19.33 10.78 19.26
CA GLU A 14 -19.15 12.23 19.35
C GLU A 14 -17.89 12.57 20.16
N MET A 15 -17.00 13.38 19.58
CA MET A 15 -15.80 13.88 20.23
C MET A 15 -15.75 15.40 20.18
N HIS A 16 -15.29 16.04 21.25
CA HIS A 16 -15.01 17.47 21.22
C HIS A 16 -13.88 17.78 20.24
N GLN A 17 -14.06 18.82 19.42
CA GLN A 17 -13.07 19.21 18.40
C GLN A 17 -11.65 19.39 18.96
N THR A 18 -11.51 19.99 20.14
CA THR A 18 -10.19 20.23 20.75
C THR A 18 -9.48 18.95 21.15
N THR A 19 -10.23 17.94 21.61
CA THR A 19 -9.69 16.60 21.92
C THR A 19 -9.24 15.91 20.65
N TRP A 20 -10.07 15.98 19.60
CA TRP A 20 -9.73 15.45 18.28
C TRP A 20 -8.46 16.10 17.69
N GLU A 21 -8.34 17.42 17.78
CA GLU A 21 -7.15 18.17 17.31
C GLU A 21 -5.87 17.76 18.06
N GLN A 22 -5.98 17.50 19.38
CA GLN A 22 -4.86 17.00 20.17
C GLN A 22 -4.45 15.58 19.77
N GLU A 23 -5.41 14.70 19.48
CA GLU A 23 -5.12 13.36 18.98
C GLU A 23 -4.46 13.40 17.60
N LEU A 24 -4.95 14.27 16.71
CA LEU A 24 -4.36 14.49 15.39
C LEU A 24 -2.90 14.94 15.47
N ALA A 25 -2.55 15.77 16.47
CA ALA A 25 -1.18 16.27 16.63
C ALA A 25 -0.15 15.15 16.81
N GLY A 26 -0.55 13.98 17.34
CA GLY A 26 0.32 12.82 17.51
C GLY A 26 0.36 11.85 16.32
N ILE A 27 -0.48 12.04 15.30
CA ILE A 27 -0.54 11.16 14.13
C ILE A 27 0.77 11.17 13.32
N PRO A 28 1.40 12.32 13.02
CA PRO A 28 2.62 12.34 12.21
C PRO A 28 3.75 11.48 12.80
N GLU A 29 4.05 11.61 14.09
CA GLU A 29 5.05 10.80 14.78
C GLU A 29 4.69 9.31 14.79
N ARG A 30 3.43 8.96 15.07
CA ARG A 30 2.97 7.55 15.02
C ARG A 30 3.09 6.96 13.62
N GLN A 31 2.76 7.73 12.58
CA GLN A 31 2.94 7.31 11.19
C GLN A 31 4.41 7.15 10.85
N ARG A 32 5.27 8.10 11.24
CA ARG A 32 6.72 8.01 11.02
C ARG A 32 7.31 6.75 11.66
N ALA A 33 6.98 6.48 12.92
CA ALA A 33 7.44 5.28 13.62
C ALA A 33 7.00 3.99 12.92
N ARG A 34 5.76 3.93 12.39
CA ARG A 34 5.26 2.78 11.62
C ARG A 34 5.95 2.60 10.26
N LEU A 35 6.59 3.64 9.73
CA LEU A 35 7.26 3.64 8.44
C LEU A 35 8.79 3.58 8.57
N GLU A 36 9.34 3.58 9.79
CA GLU A 36 10.78 3.68 10.06
C GLU A 36 11.60 2.52 9.48
N PHE A 37 10.97 1.36 9.27
CA PHE A 37 11.62 0.20 8.64
C PHE A 37 11.89 0.39 7.13
N MET A 38 11.21 1.34 6.48
CA MET A 38 11.31 1.52 5.04
C MET A 38 12.60 2.24 4.64
N THR A 39 13.49 1.49 3.99
CA THR A 39 14.65 2.06 3.29
C THR A 39 14.27 2.60 1.91
N GLU A 40 15.20 3.27 1.23
CA GLU A 40 15.02 3.68 -0.18
C GLU A 40 14.67 2.50 -1.10
N GLU A 41 15.22 1.31 -0.86
CA GLU A 41 14.87 0.11 -1.61
C GLU A 41 13.42 -0.32 -1.39
N HIS A 42 12.90 -0.19 -0.15
CA HIS A 42 11.49 -0.46 0.14
C HIS A 42 10.57 0.49 -0.63
N HIS A 43 10.93 1.78 -0.65
CA HIS A 43 10.20 2.77 -1.43
C HIS A 43 10.26 2.45 -2.93
N ALA A 44 11.42 2.09 -3.45
CA ALA A 44 11.60 1.71 -4.85
C ALA A 44 10.74 0.49 -5.24
N VAL A 45 10.79 -0.60 -4.46
CA VAL A 45 9.98 -1.81 -4.69
C VAL A 45 8.49 -1.49 -4.62
N ARG A 46 8.04 -0.74 -3.60
CA ARG A 46 6.63 -0.36 -3.45
C ARG A 46 6.15 0.50 -4.62
N TYR A 47 6.90 1.53 -5.00
CA TYR A 47 6.51 2.42 -6.10
C TYR A 47 6.53 1.69 -7.44
N PHE A 48 7.51 0.81 -7.65
CA PHE A 48 7.56 -0.05 -8.81
C PHE A 48 6.33 -0.95 -8.88
N ALA A 49 5.96 -1.63 -7.79
CA ALA A 49 4.82 -2.53 -7.75
C ALA A 49 3.51 -1.84 -8.14
N VAL A 50 3.20 -0.69 -7.52
CA VAL A 50 1.98 0.07 -7.83
C VAL A 50 1.95 0.53 -9.29
N ARG A 51 3.07 1.08 -9.78
CA ARG A 51 3.17 1.60 -11.15
C ARG A 51 3.05 0.49 -12.18
N GLU A 52 3.74 -0.62 -11.98
CA GLU A 52 3.86 -1.68 -12.98
C GLU A 52 2.68 -2.66 -12.95
N LEU A 53 2.02 -2.87 -11.80
CA LEU A 53 0.73 -3.57 -11.77
C LEU A 53 -0.30 -2.86 -12.66
N THR A 54 -0.35 -1.53 -12.55
CA THR A 54 -1.25 -0.69 -13.36
C THR A 54 -0.95 -0.80 -14.85
N ARG A 55 0.33 -0.77 -15.23
CA ARG A 55 0.76 -0.80 -16.63
C ARG A 55 0.66 -2.18 -17.27
N GLN A 56 1.04 -3.22 -16.55
CA GLN A 56 1.17 -4.56 -17.11
C GLN A 56 -0.11 -5.38 -16.95
N GLY A 57 -0.97 -5.05 -15.98
CA GLY A 57 -2.23 -5.75 -15.75
C GLY A 57 -2.06 -7.23 -15.39
N ARG A 58 -0.89 -7.62 -14.88
CA ARG A 58 -0.53 -9.00 -14.50
C ARG A 58 0.37 -9.01 -13.25
N PRO A 59 0.43 -10.12 -12.50
CA PRO A 59 1.29 -10.22 -11.33
C PRO A 59 2.77 -9.95 -11.65
N LEU A 60 3.48 -9.32 -10.71
CA LEU A 60 4.90 -8.98 -10.84
C LEU A 60 5.75 -9.99 -10.07
N THR A 61 6.61 -10.72 -10.76
CA THR A 61 7.51 -11.69 -10.13
C THR A 61 8.68 -10.99 -9.42
N PRO A 62 9.26 -11.58 -8.36
CA PRO A 62 10.47 -11.06 -7.73
C PRO A 62 11.61 -10.84 -8.72
N ALA A 63 11.87 -11.81 -9.60
CA ALA A 63 12.86 -11.70 -10.67
C ALA A 63 12.65 -10.48 -11.59
N LEU A 64 11.40 -10.17 -11.96
CA LEU A 64 11.11 -8.98 -12.79
C LEU A 64 11.41 -7.68 -12.03
N ILE A 65 11.04 -7.63 -10.75
CA ILE A 65 11.30 -6.44 -9.92
C ILE A 65 12.81 -6.26 -9.72
N ALA A 66 13.53 -7.35 -9.46
CA ALA A 66 14.98 -7.39 -9.29
C ALA A 66 15.71 -6.86 -10.53
N ASP A 67 15.40 -7.41 -11.70
CA ASP A 67 15.95 -6.96 -12.99
C ASP A 67 15.72 -5.47 -13.23
N ARG A 68 14.51 -4.97 -12.94
CA ARG A 68 14.16 -3.57 -13.24
C ARG A 68 14.66 -2.56 -12.23
N LEU A 69 14.97 -2.98 -11.02
CA LEU A 69 15.50 -2.10 -9.96
C LEU A 69 17.01 -2.27 -9.76
N ASP A 70 17.66 -3.14 -10.54
CA ASP A 70 19.08 -3.47 -10.38
C ASP A 70 19.40 -3.92 -8.94
N LEU A 71 18.54 -4.79 -8.40
CA LEU A 71 18.66 -5.34 -7.06
C LEU A 71 18.83 -6.86 -7.12
N PRO A 72 19.56 -7.48 -6.17
CA PRO A 72 19.56 -8.94 -6.04
C PRO A 72 18.13 -9.47 -5.81
N GLU A 73 17.75 -10.55 -6.49
CA GLU A 73 16.42 -11.14 -6.33
C GLU A 73 16.13 -11.56 -4.88
N SER A 74 17.13 -12.09 -4.17
CA SER A 74 16.99 -12.41 -2.75
C SER A 74 16.63 -11.18 -1.91
N ARG A 75 17.21 -10.02 -2.23
CA ARG A 75 16.93 -8.77 -1.54
C ARG A 75 15.51 -8.27 -1.83
N VAL A 76 15.04 -8.42 -3.06
CA VAL A 76 13.64 -8.12 -3.41
C VAL A 76 12.68 -9.03 -2.65
N VAL A 77 12.96 -10.33 -2.55
CA VAL A 77 12.12 -11.26 -1.79
C VAL A 77 12.01 -10.86 -0.32
N GLU A 78 13.11 -10.48 0.32
CA GLU A 78 13.12 -9.95 1.70
C GLU A 78 12.24 -8.69 1.82
N ILE A 79 12.44 -7.70 0.95
CA ILE A 79 11.67 -6.45 0.96
C ILE A 79 10.18 -6.71 0.75
N LEU A 80 9.82 -7.62 -0.16
CA LEU A 80 8.42 -7.99 -0.40
C LEU A 80 7.80 -8.62 0.86
N GLU A 81 8.54 -9.46 1.57
CA GLU A 81 8.09 -10.04 2.85
C GLU A 81 7.92 -8.97 3.93
N GLU A 82 8.84 -8.01 4.04
CA GLU A 82 8.76 -6.88 4.99
C GLU A 82 7.57 -5.97 4.66
N LEU A 83 7.34 -5.66 3.37
CA LEU A 83 6.23 -4.82 2.92
C LEU A 83 4.85 -5.49 3.12
N GLU A 84 4.77 -6.81 2.88
CA GLU A 84 3.55 -7.60 3.07
C GLU A 84 3.17 -7.74 4.54
N LYS A 85 4.13 -8.04 5.44
CA LYS A 85 3.88 -8.23 6.87
C LYS A 85 3.46 -6.97 7.61
N ASN A 86 3.85 -5.79 7.13
CA ASN A 86 3.62 -4.53 7.81
C ASN A 86 2.25 -3.92 7.46
N LEU A 87 2.18 -2.73 6.87
CA LEU A 87 0.93 -1.99 6.63
C LEU A 87 0.11 -2.56 5.45
N LEU A 88 0.23 -3.86 5.16
CA LEU A 88 -0.29 -4.51 3.96
C LEU A 88 -0.04 -3.64 2.73
N PHE A 89 1.21 -3.26 2.49
CA PHE A 89 1.54 -2.41 1.34
C PHE A 89 1.24 -3.13 0.02
N LEU A 90 1.38 -4.45 0.03
CA LEU A 90 1.16 -5.35 -1.09
C LEU A 90 0.78 -6.74 -0.58
N VAL A 91 0.26 -7.57 -1.48
CA VAL A 91 -0.05 -8.99 -1.27
C VAL A 91 0.51 -9.77 -2.46
N ARG A 92 1.08 -10.95 -2.16
CA ARG A 92 1.57 -11.89 -3.15
C ARG A 92 0.58 -13.03 -3.38
N ASN A 93 0.54 -13.55 -4.60
CA ASN A 93 -0.21 -14.77 -4.93
C ASN A 93 0.56 -16.03 -4.52
N ASP A 94 -0.02 -17.22 -4.77
CA ASP A 94 0.60 -18.52 -4.45
C ASP A 94 1.95 -18.76 -5.14
N GLU A 95 2.25 -18.04 -6.22
CA GLU A 95 3.53 -18.10 -6.95
C GLU A 95 4.56 -17.10 -6.38
N GLY A 96 4.22 -16.36 -5.32
CA GLY A 96 5.07 -15.33 -4.73
C GLY A 96 5.15 -14.04 -5.55
N ALA A 97 4.34 -13.90 -6.60
CA ALA A 97 4.27 -12.69 -7.41
C ALA A 97 3.31 -11.67 -6.79
N VAL A 98 3.66 -10.39 -6.84
CA VAL A 98 2.79 -9.32 -6.33
C VAL A 98 1.54 -9.24 -7.22
N SER A 99 0.36 -9.50 -6.66
CA SER A 99 -0.93 -9.36 -7.37
C SER A 99 -1.72 -8.12 -6.96
N TRP A 100 -1.39 -7.56 -5.78
CA TRP A 100 -2.01 -6.36 -5.26
C TRP A 100 -0.98 -5.44 -4.62
N ALA A 101 -1.11 -4.14 -4.83
CA ALA A 101 -0.42 -3.10 -4.09
C ALA A 101 -1.33 -1.87 -3.99
N PHE A 102 -1.51 -1.29 -2.80
CA PHE A 102 -2.51 -0.25 -2.60
C PHE A 102 -2.36 0.93 -3.60
N PRO A 103 -3.44 1.35 -4.30
CA PRO A 103 -4.84 0.90 -4.18
C PRO A 103 -5.29 -0.13 -5.26
N VAL A 104 -4.37 -0.75 -5.99
CA VAL A 104 -4.64 -1.48 -7.25
C VAL A 104 -4.38 -2.98 -7.15
N THR A 105 -5.24 -3.80 -7.77
CA THR A 105 -5.06 -5.26 -7.90
C THR A 105 -5.30 -5.73 -9.33
N VAL A 106 -4.56 -6.75 -9.76
CA VAL A 106 -4.86 -7.47 -11.01
C VAL A 106 -5.97 -8.50 -10.85
N ASP A 107 -6.30 -8.86 -9.60
CA ASP A 107 -7.41 -9.74 -9.28
C ASP A 107 -8.73 -9.03 -9.55
N ARG A 108 -9.73 -9.79 -10.01
CA ARG A 108 -11.03 -9.21 -10.33
C ARG A 108 -11.77 -8.79 -9.07
N THR A 109 -12.11 -7.51 -8.99
CA THR A 109 -13.04 -6.97 -7.98
C THR A 109 -14.23 -6.28 -8.66
N PRO A 110 -15.30 -5.94 -7.92
CA PRO A 110 -16.37 -5.09 -8.44
C PRO A 110 -15.90 -3.66 -8.79
N HIS A 111 -14.77 -3.21 -8.24
CA HIS A 111 -14.26 -1.85 -8.36
C HIS A 111 -13.39 -1.71 -9.62
N ARG A 112 -14.00 -1.43 -10.77
CA ARG A 112 -13.24 -1.22 -12.02
C ARG A 112 -12.62 0.18 -12.06
N LEU A 113 -11.32 0.24 -12.33
CA LEU A 113 -10.57 1.48 -12.48
C LEU A 113 -10.19 1.69 -13.95
N THR A 114 -10.20 2.95 -14.39
CA THR A 114 -9.64 3.39 -15.67
C THR A 114 -8.74 4.58 -15.39
N PHE A 115 -7.47 4.47 -15.74
CA PHE A 115 -6.50 5.54 -15.56
C PHE A 115 -6.61 6.53 -16.72
N SER A 116 -6.20 7.78 -16.50
CA SER A 116 -6.19 8.83 -17.54
C SER A 116 -5.29 8.47 -18.74
N THR A 117 -4.33 7.58 -18.53
CA THR A 117 -3.42 7.01 -19.52
C THR A 117 -4.01 5.82 -20.30
N GLY A 118 -5.21 5.37 -19.94
CA GLY A 118 -5.99 4.37 -20.68
C GLY A 118 -5.94 2.95 -20.12
N GLU A 119 -5.03 2.65 -19.20
CA GLU A 119 -4.95 1.35 -18.52
C GLU A 119 -6.21 1.08 -17.69
N ARG A 120 -6.58 -0.20 -17.60
CA ARG A 120 -7.77 -0.66 -16.88
C ARG A 120 -7.41 -1.82 -15.97
N LEU A 121 -7.73 -1.69 -14.69
CA LEU A 121 -7.59 -2.75 -13.69
C LEU A 121 -8.69 -2.63 -12.63
N TYR A 122 -8.51 -3.28 -11.49
CA TYR A 122 -9.40 -3.26 -10.35
C TYR A 122 -8.80 -2.51 -9.15
N GLY A 123 -9.65 -1.85 -8.37
CA GLY A 123 -9.33 -1.38 -7.03
C GLY A 123 -9.54 -2.51 -6.03
N ALA A 124 -8.72 -2.54 -4.97
CA ALA A 124 -8.89 -3.49 -3.88
C ALA A 124 -9.61 -2.89 -2.69
#